data_AF-A0A7S3U6L5-F1
#
_entry.id   AF-A0A7S3U6L5-F1
#
_cell.length_a   1.000
_cell.length_b   1.000
_cell.length_c   1.000
_cell.angle_alpha   90.00
_cell.angle_beta   90.00
_cell.angle_gamma   90.00
#
_symmetry.space_group_name_H-M   'P 1'
#
loop_
_entity.id
_entity.type
_entity.pdbx_description
1 polymer ?
#
loop_
_entity_poly.entity_id
_entity_poly.type
_entity_poly.pdbx_seq_one_letter_code
_entity_poly.pdbx_strand_id
1 'polypeptide(L)'
;DGLVPAVLRVGAIMSADWLRAWLNDDVGLSRPVLSFEDDLANGYLVAELLLRHRVLTRLDGFVDRQSQNAKMENFRRLQPALIDLGIKFDSRLANAMITKKSGVALNLVYQLKLAIESARS
;
A
#
# COMPACT_ATOMS: atom_id res chain seq x y z
N ASP A 1 -21.93 11.98 -23.70
CA ASP A 1 -21.06 10.78 -23.76
C ASP A 1 -19.89 10.94 -22.81
N GLY A 2 -19.68 10.12 -21.78
CA GLY A 2 -20.40 8.94 -21.34
C GLY A 2 -20.49 8.97 -19.81
N LEU A 3 -21.70 8.70 -19.34
CA LEU A 3 -22.04 8.47 -17.93
C LEU A 3 -21.19 7.30 -17.42
N VAL A 4 -20.35 7.55 -16.42
CA VAL A 4 -19.84 6.46 -15.58
C VAL A 4 -21.04 5.98 -14.75
N PRO A 5 -21.56 4.75 -14.92
CA PRO A 5 -22.79 4.36 -14.25
C PRO A 5 -22.53 4.17 -12.76
N ALA A 6 -23.44 4.69 -11.94
CA ALA A 6 -23.50 4.56 -10.49
C ALA A 6 -23.75 3.11 -9.98
N VAL A 7 -23.38 2.08 -10.77
CA VAL A 7 -23.68 0.66 -10.51
C VAL A 7 -22.51 -0.12 -9.90
N LEU A 8 -21.31 0.46 -9.78
CA LEU A 8 -20.14 -0.16 -9.13
C LEU A 8 -20.18 -0.13 -7.58
N ARG A 9 -21.39 -0.06 -6.99
CA ARG A 9 -21.62 -0.04 -5.54
C ARG A 9 -22.30 -1.31 -5.02
N VAL A 10 -22.11 -2.47 -5.64
CA VAL A 10 -22.30 -3.78 -4.98
C VAL A 10 -21.33 -4.77 -5.61
N GLY A 11 -20.27 -5.16 -4.90
CA GLY A 11 -19.37 -6.26 -5.30
C GLY A 11 -18.28 -5.93 -6.32
N ALA A 12 -17.71 -4.72 -6.32
CA ALA A 12 -16.65 -4.34 -7.24
C ALA A 12 -15.38 -5.18 -7.03
N ILE A 13 -14.99 -5.97 -8.03
CA ILE A 13 -13.63 -6.51 -8.13
C ILE A 13 -12.71 -5.31 -8.31
N MET A 14 -11.95 -4.95 -7.26
CA MET A 14 -10.94 -3.90 -7.35
C MET A 14 -9.82 -4.38 -8.27
N SER A 15 -9.78 -3.86 -9.50
CA SER A 15 -8.73 -4.20 -10.46
C SER A 15 -7.40 -3.57 -10.07
N ALA A 16 -6.29 -4.11 -10.60
CA ALA A 16 -4.96 -3.52 -10.40
C ALA A 16 -4.89 -2.07 -10.90
N ASP A 17 -5.52 -1.77 -12.05
CA ASP A 17 -5.59 -0.41 -12.58
C ASP A 17 -6.36 0.55 -11.66
N TRP A 18 -7.46 0.08 -11.08
CA TRP A 18 -8.24 0.89 -10.16
C TRP A 18 -7.47 1.16 -8.86
N LEU A 19 -6.82 0.15 -8.29
CA LEU A 19 -5.99 0.35 -7.10
C LEU A 19 -4.81 1.29 -7.38
N ARG A 20 -4.23 1.22 -8.58
CA ARG A 20 -3.16 2.12 -8.99
C ARG A 20 -3.66 3.55 -9.15
N ALA A 21 -4.82 3.75 -9.78
CA ALA A 21 -5.47 5.05 -9.88
C ALA A 21 -5.76 5.62 -8.49
N TRP A 22 -6.30 4.81 -7.58
CA TRP A 22 -6.51 5.20 -6.18
C TRP A 22 -5.21 5.67 -5.50
N LEU A 23 -4.11 4.93 -5.65
CA LEU A 23 -2.81 5.34 -5.08
C LEU A 23 -2.29 6.66 -5.66
N ASN A 24 -2.45 6.87 -6.97
CA ASN A 24 -1.86 8.01 -7.66
C ASN A 24 -2.72 9.27 -7.56
N ASP A 25 -4.04 9.13 -7.67
CA ASP A 25 -4.97 10.24 -7.84
C ASP A 25 -5.62 10.63 -6.49
N ASP A 26 -5.98 9.65 -5.66
CA ASP A 26 -6.73 9.91 -4.43
C ASP A 26 -5.80 10.05 -3.21
N VAL A 27 -4.77 9.19 -3.10
CA VAL A 27 -3.87 9.19 -1.94
C VAL A 27 -2.85 10.33 -2.01
N GLY A 28 -2.41 10.70 -3.21
CA GLY A 28 -1.44 11.78 -3.44
C GLY A 28 -0.05 11.44 -2.88
N LEU A 29 0.51 10.31 -3.30
CA LEU A 29 1.88 9.89 -2.95
C LEU A 29 2.92 10.87 -3.53
N SER A 30 4.14 10.87 -2.98
CA SER A 30 5.21 11.77 -3.44
C SER A 30 5.69 11.47 -4.87
N ARG A 31 5.46 10.26 -5.35
CA ARG A 31 5.67 9.86 -6.74
C ARG A 31 4.63 8.81 -7.19
N PRO A 32 4.35 8.72 -8.50
CA PRO A 32 3.38 7.77 -9.00
C PRO A 32 3.87 6.33 -8.85
N VAL A 33 2.94 5.42 -8.61
CA VAL A 33 3.10 3.97 -8.72
C VAL A 33 2.80 3.56 -10.16
N LEU A 34 3.83 3.07 -10.85
CA LEU A 34 3.75 2.51 -12.19
C LEU A 34 3.72 0.97 -12.13
N SER A 35 4.50 0.40 -11.22
CA SER A 35 4.61 -1.03 -10.94
C SER A 35 4.49 -1.24 -9.43
N PHE A 36 3.48 -2.00 -9.00
CA PHE A 36 3.28 -2.29 -7.57
C PHE A 36 4.52 -2.94 -6.96
N GLU A 37 5.08 -3.93 -7.65
CA GLU A 37 6.25 -4.66 -7.21
C GLU A 37 7.50 -3.79 -7.17
N ASP A 38 7.73 -2.91 -8.13
CA ASP A 38 8.95 -2.09 -8.15
C ASP A 38 8.87 -0.92 -7.18
N ASP A 39 7.75 -0.19 -7.20
CA ASP A 39 7.61 1.09 -6.50
C ASP A 39 7.32 0.91 -5.00
N LEU A 40 6.68 -0.20 -4.61
CA LEU A 40 6.35 -0.48 -3.21
C LEU A 40 7.37 -1.39 -2.51
N ALA A 41 8.32 -1.99 -3.24
CA ALA A 41 9.26 -2.98 -2.67
C ALA A 41 10.23 -2.43 -1.64
N ASN A 42 10.41 -1.11 -1.54
CA ASN A 42 11.20 -0.53 -0.45
C ASN A 42 10.35 -0.14 0.77
N GLY A 43 9.01 -0.25 0.69
CA GLY A 43 8.09 0.07 1.77
C GLY A 43 7.87 1.57 2.02
N TYR A 44 8.60 2.47 1.37
CA TYR A 44 8.51 3.90 1.64
C TYR A 44 7.15 4.49 1.20
N LEU A 45 6.69 4.18 -0.01
CA LEU A 45 5.37 4.62 -0.48
C LEU A 45 4.22 3.96 0.30
N VAL A 46 4.42 2.78 0.87
CA VAL A 46 3.46 2.17 1.79
C VAL A 46 3.36 2.99 3.07
N ALA A 47 4.49 3.49 3.59
CA ALA A 47 4.49 4.38 4.76
C ALA A 47 3.81 5.71 4.45
N GLU A 48 4.02 6.28 3.26
CA GLU A 48 3.31 7.49 2.82
C GLU A 48 1.80 7.26 2.74
N LEU A 49 1.36 6.15 2.17
CA LEU A 49 -0.06 5.77 2.15
C LEU A 49 -0.66 5.77 3.55
N LEU A 50 0.01 5.09 4.50
CA LEU A 50 -0.44 5.04 5.88
C LEU A 50 -0.44 6.43 6.56
N LEU A 51 0.54 7.28 6.25
CA LEU A 51 0.59 8.67 6.74
C LEU A 51 -0.60 9.48 6.19
N ARG A 52 -0.89 9.39 4.88
CA ARG A 52 -2.00 10.12 4.24
C ARG A 52 -3.35 9.78 4.85
N HIS A 53 -3.50 8.54 5.33
CA HIS A 53 -4.68 8.09 6.04
C HIS A 53 -4.62 8.25 7.57
N ARG A 54 -3.57 8.90 8.11
CA ARG A 54 -3.34 9.16 9.53
C ARG A 54 -3.19 7.90 10.40
N VAL A 55 -2.82 6.77 9.78
CA VAL A 55 -2.45 5.54 10.49
C VAL A 55 -1.05 5.70 11.08
N LEU A 56 -0.13 6.30 10.31
CA LEU A 56 1.14 6.81 10.82
C LEU A 56 1.03 8.30 11.12
N THR A 57 1.78 8.78 12.10
CA THR A 57 1.85 10.21 12.46
C THR A 57 2.99 10.95 11.75
N ARG A 58 4.07 10.23 11.39
CA ARG A 58 5.26 10.77 10.72
C ARG A 58 6.07 9.68 10.02
N LEU A 59 6.96 10.07 9.10
CA LEU A 59 7.84 9.16 8.34
C LEU A 59 9.24 9.02 8.95
N ASP A 60 9.38 9.22 10.26
CA ASP A 60 10.68 9.17 10.92
C ASP A 60 11.35 7.78 10.80
N GLY A 61 12.57 7.79 10.28
CA GLY A 61 13.36 6.58 10.08
C GLY A 61 12.91 5.73 8.89
N PHE A 62 11.91 6.17 8.12
CA PHE A 62 11.66 5.62 6.80
C PHE A 62 12.67 6.19 5.80
N VAL A 63 13.29 5.32 5.03
CA VAL A 63 14.34 5.71 4.07
C VAL A 63 13.93 5.28 2.68
N ASP A 64 13.76 6.26 1.79
CA ASP A 64 13.42 6.01 0.39
C ASP A 64 14.65 5.61 -0.44
N ARG A 65 15.15 4.39 -0.20
CA ARG A 65 16.30 3.83 -0.91
C ARG A 65 16.09 2.36 -1.23
N GLN A 66 16.70 1.90 -2.32
CA GLN A 66 16.58 0.51 -2.78
C GLN A 66 17.58 -0.45 -2.11
N SER A 67 18.46 0.04 -1.23
CA SER A 67 19.38 -0.81 -0.47
C SER A 67 18.63 -1.80 0.43
N GLN A 68 19.07 -3.05 0.49
CA GLN A 68 18.42 -4.12 1.26
C GLN A 68 18.14 -3.73 2.72
N ASN A 69 19.10 -3.08 3.38
CA ASN A 69 18.94 -2.62 4.77
C ASN A 69 17.77 -1.62 4.93
N ALA A 70 17.66 -0.64 4.02
CA ALA A 70 16.56 0.32 4.04
C ALA A 70 15.20 -0.37 3.86
N LYS A 71 15.11 -1.34 2.93
CA LYS A 71 13.86 -2.09 2.71
C LYS A 71 13.46 -2.89 3.95
N MET A 72 14.40 -3.62 4.55
CA MET A 72 14.17 -4.41 5.76
C MET A 72 13.71 -3.52 6.92
N GLU A 73 14.40 -2.39 7.14
CA GLU A 73 14.07 -1.48 8.24
C GLU A 73 12.73 -0.78 8.03
N ASN A 74 12.41 -0.38 6.79
CA ASN A 74 11.09 0.19 6.46
C ASN A 74 9.97 -0.83 6.74
N PHE A 75 10.09 -2.08 6.30
CA PHE A 75 9.05 -3.08 6.56
C PHE A 75 8.94 -3.48 8.04
N ARG A 76 10.07 -3.51 8.77
CA ARG A 76 10.07 -3.70 10.22
C ARG A 76 9.28 -2.59 10.93
N ARG A 77 9.38 -1.34 10.46
CA ARG A 77 8.65 -0.18 10.97
C ARG A 77 7.17 -0.16 10.55
N LEU A 78 6.84 -0.65 9.37
CA LEU A 78 5.46 -0.78 8.90
C LEU A 78 4.68 -1.84 9.68
N GLN A 79 5.35 -2.92 10.10
CA GLN A 79 4.69 -4.11 10.63
C GLN A 79 3.68 -3.83 11.74
N PRO A 80 3.98 -3.02 12.79
CA PRO A 80 3.00 -2.73 13.84
C PRO A 80 1.73 -2.08 13.30
N ALA A 81 1.85 -1.07 12.44
CA ALA A 81 0.71 -0.37 11.85
C ALA A 81 -0.13 -1.28 10.94
N LEU A 82 0.51 -2.22 10.23
CA LEU A 82 -0.21 -3.21 9.42
C LEU A 82 -1.00 -4.19 10.30
N ILE A 83 -0.39 -4.65 11.40
CA ILE A 83 -1.06 -5.54 12.36
C ILE A 83 -2.24 -4.83 13.05
N ASP A 84 -2.08 -3.56 13.42
CA ASP A 84 -3.15 -2.74 14.02
C ASP A 84 -4.35 -2.56 13.08
N LEU A 85 -4.11 -2.56 11.77
CA LEU A 85 -5.15 -2.57 10.72
C LEU A 85 -5.74 -3.96 10.47
N GLY A 86 -5.35 -4.99 11.23
CA GLY A 86 -5.79 -6.37 11.05
C GLY A 86 -5.11 -7.11 9.89
N ILE A 87 -4.07 -6.54 9.29
CA ILE A 87 -3.32 -7.15 8.19
C ILE A 87 -2.22 -8.04 8.76
N LYS A 88 -2.29 -9.34 8.50
CA LYS A 88 -1.22 -10.27 8.89
C LYS A 88 0.04 -9.96 8.10
N PHE A 89 1.05 -9.43 8.80
CA PHE A 89 2.34 -9.09 8.19
C PHE A 89 3.49 -9.73 8.97
N ASP A 90 4.17 -10.68 8.33
CA ASP A 90 5.31 -11.42 8.89
C ASP A 90 6.58 -11.31 8.03
N SER A 91 7.68 -11.92 8.48
CA SER A 91 8.97 -11.87 7.78
C SER A 91 8.93 -12.51 6.40
N ARG A 92 8.05 -13.49 6.15
CA ARG A 92 7.92 -14.12 4.83
C ARG A 92 7.25 -13.15 3.86
N LEU A 93 6.20 -12.47 4.30
CA LEU A 93 5.52 -11.46 3.48
C LEU A 93 6.44 -10.25 3.23
N ALA A 94 7.15 -9.78 4.25
CA ALA A 94 8.16 -8.73 4.10
C ALA A 94 9.23 -9.11 3.07
N ASN A 95 9.78 -10.32 3.15
CA ASN A 95 10.75 -10.80 2.17
C ASN A 95 10.16 -10.86 0.76
N ALA A 96 8.92 -11.35 0.62
CA ALA A 96 8.23 -11.41 -0.67
C ALA A 96 7.98 -10.01 -1.29
N MET A 97 7.71 -8.99 -0.47
CA MET A 97 7.66 -7.59 -0.91
C MET A 97 9.04 -7.12 -1.40
N ILE A 98 10.09 -7.35 -0.61
CA ILE A 98 11.46 -6.92 -0.89
C ILE A 98 11.98 -7.53 -2.21
N THR A 99 11.68 -8.81 -2.43
CA THR A 99 12.08 -9.57 -3.62
C THR A 99 11.12 -9.43 -4.79
N LYS A 100 10.12 -8.52 -4.70
CA LYS A 100 9.21 -8.19 -5.80
C LYS A 100 8.41 -9.40 -6.30
N LYS A 101 8.02 -10.30 -5.39
CA LYS A 101 7.20 -11.46 -5.75
C LYS A 101 5.88 -10.97 -6.33
N SER A 102 5.59 -11.41 -7.56
CA SER A 102 4.40 -10.99 -8.32
C SER A 102 3.11 -11.16 -7.52
N GLY A 103 2.26 -10.13 -7.54
CA GLY A 103 0.95 -10.09 -6.92
C GLY A 103 0.97 -9.81 -5.41
N VAL A 104 2.13 -9.87 -4.75
CA VAL A 104 2.22 -9.66 -3.30
C VAL A 104 1.98 -8.20 -2.94
N ALA A 105 2.63 -7.28 -3.66
CA ALA A 105 2.46 -5.84 -3.44
C ALA A 105 1.02 -5.40 -3.75
N LEU A 106 0.45 -5.87 -4.86
CA LEU A 106 -0.94 -5.62 -5.21
C LEU A 106 -1.93 -6.12 -4.14
N ASN A 107 -1.73 -7.35 -3.63
CA ASN A 107 -2.58 -7.91 -2.58
C ASN A 107 -2.47 -7.12 -1.27
N LEU A 108 -1.27 -6.64 -0.91
CA LEU A 108 -1.11 -5.78 0.26
C LEU A 108 -1.88 -4.47 0.10
N VAL A 109 -1.81 -3.83 -1.07
CA VAL A 109 -2.55 -2.58 -1.36
C VAL A 109 -4.06 -2.80 -1.28
N TYR A 110 -4.55 -3.92 -1.81
CA TYR A 110 -5.96 -4.30 -1.69
C TYR A 110 -6.41 -4.43 -0.23
N GLN A 111 -5.64 -5.15 0.60
CA GLN A 111 -5.94 -5.29 2.02
C GLN A 111 -5.91 -3.95 2.77
N LEU A 112 -4.94 -3.10 2.45
CA LEU A 112 -4.86 -1.75 3.00
C LEU A 112 -6.10 -0.91 2.66
N LYS A 113 -6.53 -0.94 1.40
CA LYS A 113 -7.73 -0.23 0.94
C LYS A 113 -8.95 -0.63 1.74
N LEU A 114 -9.20 -1.94 1.87
CA LEU A 114 -10.32 -2.47 2.65
C LEU A 114 -10.24 -2.11 4.13
N ALA A 115 -9.07 -2.28 4.76
CA ALA A 115 -8.89 -1.99 6.17
C ALA A 115 -9.12 -0.50 6.50
N ILE A 116 -8.63 0.39 5.64
CA ILE A 116 -8.77 1.83 5.80
C ILE A 116 -10.23 2.27 5.60
N GLU A 117 -10.95 1.68 4.65
CA GLU A 117 -12.38 1.96 4.44
C GLU A 117 -13.23 1.44 5.59
N SER A 118 -12.90 0.24 6.10
CA SER A 118 -13.57 -0.33 7.26
C SER A 118 -13.35 0.52 8.53
N ALA A 119 -12.16 1.08 8.73
CA ALA A 119 -11.86 1.91 9.90
C ALA A 119 -12.53 3.30 9.88
N ARG A 120 -13.10 3.70 8.74
CA ARG A 120 -13.82 4.98 8.56
C ARG A 120 -15.33 4.84 8.67
N SER A 121 -15.84 3.61 8.68
CA SER A 121 -17.26 3.27 8.76
C SER A 121 -17.70 3.16 10.22
#